data_AF-A0A976HHT0-F1
#
_entry.id   AF-A0A976HHT0-F1
#
_cell.length_a   1.000
_cell.length_b   1.000
_cell.length_c   1.000
_cell.angle_alpha   90.00
_cell.angle_beta   90.00
_cell.angle_gamma   90.00
#
_symmetry.space_group_name_H-M   'P 1'
#
loop_
_entity.id
_entity.type
_entity.pdbx_description
1 polymer ?
#
loop_
_entity_poly.entity_id
_entity_poly.type
_entity_poly.pdbx_seq_one_letter_code
_entity_poly.pdbx_strand_id
1 'polypeptide(L)'
;MVTFVYKTSEKMRRYPIGLQSFKEIITGGYVYVDKTALIHQLVSAGKYYFLSRPRRVSTLQTLYEGRKDLFEGLYIADKWDFSQTNPVVVIYFNAFTLRGNDLDAVLQNAMREQAKAQGIELTTDFVGGNFKAGILFQELIQKLHAKTGRKVVVLIDEYDKAIVDYLEELETAEANRNTLKSFYGILKPADEHLELVLLTGVSKFAKVSVFSDLNNLRDISLDEDYSNIVGFTQAELETDFAPEIKALAARNNRTESEFLAEIKHWYNGYSWGGLDTVYNPFSLLNFFAGKGSFRNFWFSTGTPTWLVKELQDKKMYDVEGIQSDETILSNFDYYHINPSTLLFQTGYLTIKHYDTKRQLYTLGYPNEEVRVSF
;
A
#
# COMPACT_ATOMS: atom_id res chain seq x y z
N MET A 1 6.24 13.00 32.78
CA MET A 1 7.21 11.90 32.92
C MET A 1 6.39 10.61 32.83
N VAL A 2 6.21 10.08 31.62
CA VAL A 2 5.38 8.89 31.37
C VAL A 2 6.33 7.75 31.04
N THR A 3 6.44 6.83 31.99
CA THR A 3 7.26 5.63 31.92
C THR A 3 6.46 4.54 31.21
N PHE A 4 7.00 4.02 30.12
CA PHE A 4 6.44 2.88 29.40
C PHE A 4 6.31 1.67 30.33
N VAL A 5 5.13 1.04 30.37
CA VAL A 5 4.95 -0.30 30.94
C VAL A 5 4.43 -1.23 29.85
N TYR A 6 5.28 -1.50 28.85
CA TYR A 6 5.37 -2.87 28.35
C TYR A 6 6.59 -3.47 29.06
N LYS A 7 6.29 -4.31 30.05
CA LYS A 7 7.29 -4.98 30.90
C LYS A 7 8.50 -5.42 30.09
N THR A 8 9.64 -4.85 30.46
CA THR A 8 10.95 -5.46 30.43
C THR A 8 10.86 -6.90 30.92
N SER A 9 10.70 -7.83 29.98
CA SER A 9 11.23 -9.18 30.10
C SER A 9 12.01 -9.41 28.82
N GLU A 10 13.13 -10.10 28.89
CA GLU A 10 13.99 -10.52 27.76
C GLU A 10 13.25 -11.52 26.83
N LYS A 11 12.00 -11.24 26.50
CA LYS A 11 11.22 -11.96 25.52
C LYS A 11 11.46 -11.29 24.19
N MET A 12 12.16 -11.98 23.29
CA MET A 12 12.32 -11.58 21.89
C MET A 12 10.98 -11.09 21.34
N ARG A 13 10.91 -9.82 20.91
CA ARG A 13 9.70 -9.26 20.30
C ARG A 13 9.40 -9.98 18.99
N ARG A 14 8.12 -10.19 18.69
CA ARG A 14 7.67 -10.85 17.47
C ARG A 14 7.58 -9.82 16.35
N TYR A 15 8.04 -10.17 15.15
CA TYR A 15 7.99 -9.29 13.99
C TYR A 15 6.84 -9.69 13.06
N PRO A 16 5.99 -8.76 12.58
CA PRO A 16 4.81 -9.06 11.79
C PRO A 16 5.15 -9.35 10.31
N ILE A 17 6.12 -10.24 10.07
CA ILE A 17 6.55 -10.60 8.71
C ILE A 17 5.44 -11.41 8.03
N GLY A 18 4.90 -10.89 6.94
CA GLY A 18 3.80 -11.51 6.19
C GLY A 18 2.40 -11.31 6.81
N LEU A 19 2.29 -10.62 7.96
CA LEU A 19 1.00 -10.30 8.56
C LEU A 19 0.46 -8.98 8.01
N GLN A 20 -0.81 -9.00 7.60
CA GLN A 20 -1.52 -7.82 7.09
C GLN A 20 -2.61 -7.32 8.06
N SER A 21 -3.10 -8.18 8.96
CA SER A 21 -4.18 -7.85 9.88
C SER A 21 -3.67 -7.02 11.06
N PHE A 22 -4.12 -5.77 11.15
CA PHE A 22 -3.82 -4.90 12.29
C PHE A 22 -4.24 -5.53 13.63
N LYS A 23 -5.44 -6.15 13.67
CA LYS A 23 -5.92 -6.88 14.84
C LYS A 23 -4.95 -7.99 15.27
N GLU A 24 -4.45 -8.80 14.35
CA GLU A 24 -3.51 -9.89 14.68
C GLU A 24 -2.16 -9.36 15.14
N ILE A 25 -1.67 -8.28 14.53
CA ILE A 25 -0.42 -7.62 14.92
C ILE A 25 -0.51 -7.14 16.39
N ILE A 26 -1.57 -6.42 16.74
CA ILE A 26 -1.76 -5.88 18.09
C ILE A 26 -2.03 -6.99 19.11
N THR A 27 -3.03 -7.84 18.87
CA THR A 27 -3.40 -8.91 19.82
C THR A 27 -2.32 -9.99 19.96
N GLY A 28 -1.53 -10.22 18.92
CA GLY A 28 -0.41 -11.16 18.93
C GLY A 28 0.86 -10.64 19.59
N GLY A 29 0.89 -9.38 20.04
CA GLY A 29 2.04 -8.74 20.67
C GLY A 29 3.23 -8.57 19.72
N TYR A 30 2.96 -8.30 18.45
CA TYR A 30 3.99 -8.02 17.45
C TYR A 30 4.47 -6.57 17.56
N VAL A 31 5.69 -6.29 17.10
CA VAL A 31 6.17 -4.91 16.94
C VAL A 31 5.27 -4.17 15.96
N TYR A 32 4.82 -2.98 16.36
CA TYR A 32 4.04 -2.08 15.54
C TYR A 32 4.62 -0.67 15.63
N VAL A 33 5.03 -0.11 14.51
CA VAL A 33 5.43 1.31 14.40
C VAL A 33 4.18 2.12 14.13
N ASP A 34 3.90 3.05 15.03
CA ASP A 34 2.67 3.83 15.02
C ASP A 34 2.64 4.86 13.89
N LYS A 35 1.72 4.66 12.95
CA LYS A 35 1.44 5.59 11.83
C LYS A 35 0.07 6.26 11.97
N THR A 36 -0.57 6.13 13.13
CA THR A 36 -1.97 6.54 13.29
C THR A 36 -2.16 8.06 13.30
N ALA A 37 -1.09 8.84 13.52
CA ALA A 37 -1.09 10.29 13.29
C ALA A 37 -1.32 10.65 11.81
N LEU A 38 -0.63 9.97 10.90
CA LEU A 38 -0.82 10.16 9.44
C LEU A 38 -2.20 9.70 9.00
N ILE A 39 -2.71 8.60 9.58
CA ILE A 39 -4.07 8.13 9.33
C ILE A 39 -5.08 9.18 9.78
N HIS A 40 -4.90 9.76 10.97
CA HIS A 40 -5.77 10.82 11.48
C HIS A 40 -5.76 12.06 10.57
N GLN A 41 -4.59 12.48 10.09
CA GLN A 41 -4.47 13.55 9.11
C GLN A 41 -5.17 13.21 7.79
N LEU A 42 -4.95 12.00 7.26
CA LEU A 42 -5.56 11.52 6.02
C LEU A 42 -7.08 11.61 6.07
N VAL A 43 -7.70 11.02 7.10
CA VAL A 43 -9.16 10.96 7.20
C VAL A 43 -9.79 12.32 7.52
N SER A 44 -9.00 13.27 8.05
CA SER A 44 -9.47 14.63 8.34
C SER A 44 -9.33 15.59 7.15
N ALA A 45 -8.43 15.28 6.20
CA ALA A 45 -8.07 16.20 5.11
C ALA A 45 -9.00 16.10 3.89
N GLY A 46 -9.75 15.01 3.75
CA GLY A 46 -10.50 14.74 2.54
C GLY A 46 -10.98 13.30 2.48
N LYS A 47 -11.41 12.90 1.28
CA LYS A 47 -12.24 11.71 1.08
C LYS A 47 -11.74 10.73 0.04
N TYR A 48 -11.19 11.21 -1.07
CA TYR A 48 -10.82 10.38 -2.22
C TYR A 48 -9.31 10.31 -2.35
N TYR A 49 -8.74 9.15 -2.05
CA TYR A 49 -7.30 8.95 -2.00
C TYR A 49 -6.86 7.79 -2.85
N PHE A 50 -5.72 7.99 -3.50
CA PHE A 50 -4.94 6.96 -4.13
C PHE A 50 -3.56 6.89 -3.46
N LEU A 51 -3.16 5.69 -3.06
CA LEU A 51 -1.83 5.42 -2.52
C LEU A 51 -1.22 4.23 -3.27
N SER A 52 -0.28 4.52 -4.17
CA SER A 52 0.63 3.51 -4.72
C SER A 52 1.41 2.87 -3.56
N ARG A 53 1.23 1.56 -3.41
CA ARG A 53 1.88 0.62 -2.49
C ARG A 53 1.60 0.76 -0.99
N PRO A 54 0.52 0.18 -0.46
CA PRO A 54 0.37 0.01 0.97
C PRO A 54 0.00 -1.40 1.39
N ARG A 55 0.26 -1.66 2.67
CA ARG A 55 -0.08 -2.90 3.38
C ARG A 55 -0.87 -2.60 4.66
N ARG A 56 -1.52 -1.42 4.72
CA ARG A 56 -2.12 -0.84 5.95
C ARG A 56 -3.63 -0.62 5.90
N VAL A 57 -4.31 -1.21 4.90
CA VAL A 57 -5.77 -1.14 4.75
C VAL A 57 -6.52 -1.61 6.00
N SER A 58 -6.01 -2.65 6.67
CA SER A 58 -6.63 -3.22 7.87
C SER A 58 -6.65 -2.26 9.08
N THR A 59 -5.71 -1.31 9.18
CA THR A 59 -5.72 -0.32 10.28
C THR A 59 -6.87 0.67 10.10
N LEU A 60 -7.09 1.17 8.89
CA LEU A 60 -8.23 2.05 8.56
C LEU A 60 -9.56 1.33 8.76
N GLN A 61 -9.67 0.09 8.29
CA GLN A 61 -10.86 -0.73 8.54
C GLN A 61 -11.17 -0.81 10.04
N THR A 62 -10.17 -1.20 10.84
CA THR A 62 -10.33 -1.37 12.29
C THR A 62 -10.70 -0.06 13.01
N LEU A 63 -10.19 1.08 12.51
CA LEU A 63 -10.52 2.41 13.03
C LEU A 63 -12.00 2.74 12.84
N TYR A 64 -12.51 2.57 11.62
CA TYR A 64 -13.92 2.86 11.29
C TYR A 64 -14.91 1.84 11.85
N GLU A 65 -14.45 0.64 12.19
CA GLU A 65 -15.21 -0.36 12.96
C GLU A 65 -15.34 0.01 14.46
N GLY A 66 -14.67 1.07 14.93
CA GLY A 66 -14.80 1.56 16.32
C GLY A 66 -14.06 0.71 17.35
N ARG A 67 -13.05 -0.08 16.94
CA ARG A 67 -12.32 -1.02 17.81
C ARG A 67 -11.26 -0.34 18.67
N LYS A 68 -11.69 0.53 19.59
CA LYS A 68 -10.82 1.31 20.50
C LYS A 68 -9.80 0.46 21.25
N ASP A 69 -10.18 -0.75 21.63
CA ASP A 69 -9.35 -1.73 22.34
C ASP A 69 -8.04 -2.06 21.59
N LEU A 70 -8.04 -1.94 20.26
CA LEU A 70 -6.87 -2.22 19.42
C LEU A 70 -5.95 -1.02 19.21
N PHE A 71 -6.35 0.18 19.65
CA PHE A 71 -5.57 1.40 19.49
C PHE A 71 -4.96 1.90 20.80
N GLU A 72 -5.13 1.19 21.92
CA GLU A 72 -4.59 1.61 23.21
C GLU A 72 -3.07 1.88 23.16
N GLY A 73 -2.68 3.09 23.55
CA GLY A 73 -1.28 3.53 23.53
C GLY A 73 -0.77 4.06 22.19
N LEU A 74 -1.59 4.03 21.13
CA LEU A 74 -1.30 4.68 19.85
C LEU A 74 -1.79 6.13 19.84
N TYR A 75 -1.20 6.96 18.98
CA TYR A 75 -1.52 8.38 18.83
C TYR A 75 -3.03 8.64 18.65
N ILE A 76 -3.70 7.83 17.83
CA ILE A 76 -5.11 8.06 17.50
C ILE A 76 -6.10 7.72 18.63
N ALA A 77 -5.66 7.02 19.68
CA ALA A 77 -6.52 6.50 20.74
C ALA A 77 -7.35 7.57 21.46
N ASP A 78 -6.80 8.78 21.59
CA ASP A 78 -7.42 9.95 22.22
C ASP A 78 -7.80 11.06 21.20
N LYS A 79 -7.58 10.83 19.90
CA LYS A 79 -7.89 11.77 18.82
C LYS A 79 -9.11 11.36 18.00
N TRP A 80 -9.60 10.13 18.16
CA TRP A 80 -10.72 9.59 17.41
C TRP A 80 -11.93 9.29 18.31
N ASP A 81 -13.12 9.60 17.81
CA ASP A 81 -14.39 9.24 18.45
C ASP A 81 -14.79 7.82 18.06
N PHE A 82 -14.33 6.83 18.83
CA PHE A 82 -14.65 5.42 18.61
C PHE A 82 -16.13 5.05 18.84
N SER A 83 -16.96 5.96 19.33
CA SER A 83 -18.42 5.73 19.36
C SER A 83 -19.05 5.87 17.98
N GLN A 84 -18.37 6.57 17.07
CA GLN A 84 -18.79 6.72 15.70
C GLN A 84 -18.19 5.60 14.84
N THR A 85 -19.06 4.73 14.35
CA THR A 85 -18.71 3.68 13.40
C THR A 85 -19.29 3.97 12.04
N ASN A 86 -18.65 3.40 11.02
CA ASN A 86 -19.09 3.49 9.63
C ASN A 86 -19.11 2.08 9.03
N PRO A 87 -20.08 1.73 8.17
CA PRO A 87 -19.99 0.52 7.37
C PRO A 87 -18.75 0.59 6.47
N VAL A 88 -17.97 -0.48 6.47
CA VAL A 88 -16.73 -0.58 5.68
C VAL A 88 -16.93 -1.64 4.60
N VAL A 89 -16.65 -1.30 3.34
CA VAL A 89 -16.55 -2.24 2.23
C VAL A 89 -15.08 -2.38 1.88
N VAL A 90 -14.54 -3.58 2.01
CA VAL A 90 -13.13 -3.87 1.72
C VAL A 90 -13.02 -4.86 0.57
N ILE A 91 -12.20 -4.53 -0.42
CA ILE A 91 -11.92 -5.37 -1.59
C ILE A 91 -10.43 -5.66 -1.60
N TYR A 92 -10.04 -6.89 -1.31
CA TYR A 92 -8.66 -7.37 -1.47
C TYR A 92 -8.58 -8.17 -2.77
N PHE A 93 -8.04 -7.59 -3.85
CA PHE A 93 -7.94 -8.32 -5.12
C PHE A 93 -7.09 -9.59 -5.01
N ASN A 94 -6.13 -9.61 -4.08
CA ASN A 94 -5.35 -10.80 -3.71
C ASN A 94 -6.16 -12.00 -3.21
N ALA A 95 -7.37 -11.75 -2.69
CA ALA A 95 -8.25 -12.81 -2.24
C ALA A 95 -9.01 -13.49 -3.39
N PHE A 96 -8.92 -12.95 -4.61
CA PHE A 96 -9.67 -13.44 -5.76
C PHE A 96 -8.82 -14.35 -6.65
N THR A 97 -9.44 -15.43 -7.13
CA THR A 97 -8.88 -16.25 -8.21
C THR A 97 -9.24 -15.60 -9.54
N LEU A 98 -8.37 -14.72 -10.05
CA LEU A 98 -8.63 -13.97 -11.28
C LEU A 98 -8.38 -14.82 -12.53
N ARG A 99 -7.23 -15.52 -12.59
CA ARG A 99 -6.85 -16.34 -13.75
C ARG A 99 -7.90 -17.40 -14.10
N GLY A 100 -8.32 -17.39 -15.36
CA GLY A 100 -9.34 -18.30 -15.91
C GLY A 100 -10.78 -17.95 -15.58
N ASN A 101 -11.05 -16.84 -14.89
CA ASN A 101 -12.39 -16.41 -14.50
C ASN A 101 -12.74 -15.06 -15.14
N ASP A 102 -14.04 -14.85 -15.38
CA ASP A 102 -14.57 -13.55 -15.79
C ASP A 102 -14.54 -12.57 -14.61
N LEU A 103 -13.89 -11.42 -14.80
CA LEU A 103 -13.68 -10.45 -13.71
C LEU A 103 -15.01 -9.87 -13.20
N ASP A 104 -15.98 -9.61 -14.07
CA ASP A 104 -17.28 -9.08 -13.66
C ASP A 104 -18.00 -10.09 -12.76
N ALA A 105 -18.02 -11.38 -13.13
CA ALA A 105 -18.59 -12.44 -12.29
C ALA A 105 -17.89 -12.57 -10.93
N VAL A 106 -16.56 -12.47 -10.89
CA VAL A 106 -15.79 -12.50 -9.63
C VAL A 106 -16.18 -11.33 -8.73
N LEU A 107 -16.24 -10.11 -9.27
CA LEU A 107 -16.61 -8.92 -8.51
C LEU A 107 -18.07 -8.95 -8.07
N GLN A 108 -18.99 -9.47 -8.89
CA GLN A 108 -20.39 -9.68 -8.48
C GLN A 108 -20.50 -10.58 -7.25
N ASN A 109 -19.78 -11.70 -7.24
CA ASN A 109 -19.75 -12.62 -6.10
C ASN A 109 -19.17 -11.93 -4.86
N ALA A 110 -18.08 -11.20 -5.00
CA ALA A 110 -17.49 -10.43 -3.90
C ALA A 110 -18.49 -9.41 -3.30
N MET A 111 -19.27 -8.70 -4.13
CA MET A 111 -20.30 -7.77 -3.64
C MET A 111 -21.41 -8.49 -2.89
N ARG A 112 -21.85 -9.66 -3.37
CA ARG A 112 -22.87 -10.47 -2.70
C ARG A 112 -22.38 -11.04 -1.37
N GLU A 113 -21.12 -11.46 -1.28
CA GLU A 113 -20.51 -11.91 -0.03
C GLU A 113 -20.40 -10.78 0.99
N GLN A 114 -19.92 -9.60 0.58
CA GLN A 114 -19.87 -8.40 1.42
C GLN A 114 -21.26 -7.97 1.90
N ALA A 115 -22.25 -7.98 1.01
CA ALA A 115 -23.63 -7.68 1.36
C ALA A 115 -24.17 -8.66 2.41
N LYS A 116 -23.98 -9.97 2.19
CA LYS A 116 -24.41 -11.03 3.12
C LYS A 116 -23.75 -10.86 4.49
N ALA A 117 -22.44 -10.59 4.54
CA ALA A 117 -21.71 -10.40 5.80
C ALA A 117 -22.25 -9.21 6.61
N GLN A 118 -22.78 -8.19 5.94
CA GLN A 118 -23.35 -6.99 6.57
C GLN A 118 -24.89 -7.04 6.68
N GLY A 119 -25.51 -8.19 6.37
CA GLY A 119 -26.96 -8.39 6.42
C GLY A 119 -27.71 -7.45 5.47
N ILE A 120 -27.18 -7.26 4.26
CA ILE A 120 -27.79 -6.54 3.15
C ILE A 120 -28.21 -7.57 2.11
N GLU A 121 -29.44 -7.46 1.63
CA GLU A 121 -29.93 -8.19 0.47
C GLU A 121 -29.76 -7.33 -0.77
N LEU A 122 -28.99 -7.81 -1.75
CA LEU A 122 -28.90 -7.19 -3.07
C LEU A 122 -30.02 -7.75 -3.94
N THR A 123 -30.80 -6.85 -4.53
CA THR A 123 -32.02 -7.16 -5.29
C THR A 123 -31.83 -7.00 -6.80
N THR A 124 -30.70 -6.44 -7.22
CA THR A 124 -30.37 -6.30 -8.64
C THR A 124 -29.87 -7.63 -9.22
N ASP A 125 -30.75 -8.43 -9.81
CA ASP A 125 -30.35 -9.69 -10.47
C ASP A 125 -30.27 -9.59 -12.00
N PHE A 126 -30.96 -8.61 -12.59
CA PHE A 126 -31.04 -8.46 -14.05
C PHE A 126 -30.94 -7.00 -14.47
N VAL A 127 -29.73 -6.60 -14.87
CA VAL A 127 -29.53 -5.46 -15.76
C VAL A 127 -29.05 -6.03 -17.09
N GLY A 128 -29.77 -5.74 -18.17
CA GLY A 128 -29.28 -6.05 -19.52
C GLY A 128 -28.02 -5.24 -19.80
N GLY A 129 -26.93 -5.90 -20.19
CA GLY A 129 -25.65 -5.27 -20.48
C GLY A 129 -24.45 -5.96 -19.80
N ASN A 130 -23.26 -5.50 -20.18
CA ASN A 130 -21.99 -5.84 -19.53
C ASN A 130 -21.83 -4.94 -18.28
N PHE A 131 -21.05 -5.37 -17.26
CA PHE A 131 -20.71 -4.61 -16.04
C PHE A 131 -21.70 -4.64 -14.87
N LYS A 132 -22.22 -5.83 -14.51
CA LYS A 132 -23.18 -5.98 -13.41
C LYS A 132 -22.56 -5.71 -12.03
N ALA A 133 -21.25 -5.96 -11.88
CA ALA A 133 -20.57 -5.79 -10.60
C ALA A 133 -20.64 -4.34 -10.09
N GLY A 134 -20.49 -3.35 -10.98
CA GLY A 134 -20.56 -1.93 -10.60
C GLY A 134 -21.92 -1.56 -10.02
N ILE A 135 -23.00 -2.09 -10.61
CA ILE A 135 -24.38 -1.82 -10.16
C ILE A 135 -24.63 -2.44 -8.79
N LEU A 136 -24.19 -3.70 -8.58
CA LEU A 136 -24.25 -4.34 -7.27
C LEU A 136 -23.43 -3.58 -6.23
N PHE A 137 -22.28 -3.04 -6.62
CA PHE A 137 -21.43 -2.25 -5.73
C PHE A 137 -22.12 -0.94 -5.32
N GLN A 138 -22.74 -0.24 -6.27
CA GLN A 138 -23.52 0.96 -5.99
C GLN A 138 -24.71 0.66 -5.06
N GLU A 139 -25.45 -0.41 -5.35
CA GLU A 139 -26.59 -0.85 -4.53
C GLU A 139 -26.15 -1.18 -3.11
N LEU A 140 -25.01 -1.89 -2.95
CA LEU A 140 -24.44 -2.20 -1.64
C LEU A 140 -24.14 -0.93 -0.84
N ILE A 141 -23.45 0.05 -1.45
CA ILE A 141 -23.13 1.32 -0.80
C ILE A 141 -24.40 2.05 -0.35
N GLN A 142 -25.39 2.17 -1.24
CA GLN A 142 -26.64 2.86 -0.96
C GLN A 142 -27.42 2.19 0.17
N LYS A 143 -27.56 0.85 0.13
CA LYS A 143 -28.28 0.09 1.16
C LYS A 143 -27.56 0.10 2.50
N LEU A 144 -26.23 0.07 2.53
CA LEU A 144 -25.45 0.22 3.77
C LEU A 144 -25.66 1.59 4.40
N HIS A 145 -25.61 2.66 3.60
CA HIS A 145 -25.88 4.01 4.09
C HIS A 145 -27.31 4.12 4.63
N ALA A 146 -28.31 3.61 3.89
CA ALA A 146 -29.71 3.65 4.32
C ALA A 146 -29.97 2.84 5.60
N LYS A 147 -29.36 1.66 5.75
CA LYS A 147 -29.53 0.79 6.92
C LYS A 147 -28.89 1.36 8.18
N THR A 148 -27.71 1.96 8.05
CA THR A 148 -26.92 2.40 9.20
C THR A 148 -27.09 3.88 9.53
N GLY A 149 -27.56 4.70 8.58
CA GLY A 149 -27.54 6.16 8.67
C GLY A 149 -26.13 6.76 8.66
N ARG A 150 -25.10 5.95 8.34
CA ARG A 150 -23.69 6.33 8.32
C ARG A 150 -23.13 6.15 6.91
N LYS A 151 -22.31 7.09 6.48
CA LYS A 151 -21.63 7.03 5.19
C LYS A 151 -20.64 5.86 5.14
N VAL A 152 -20.45 5.29 3.95
CA VAL A 152 -19.67 4.07 3.73
C VAL A 152 -18.21 4.39 3.49
N VAL A 153 -17.33 3.63 4.13
CA VAL A 153 -15.89 3.64 3.87
C VAL A 153 -15.56 2.55 2.87
N VAL A 154 -14.92 2.90 1.76
CA VAL A 154 -14.51 1.97 0.70
C VAL A 154 -12.99 1.88 0.70
N LEU A 155 -12.47 0.67 0.93
CA LEU A 155 -11.04 0.39 0.90
C LEU A 155 -10.77 -0.70 -0.15
N ILE A 156 -9.95 -0.39 -1.15
CA ILE A 156 -9.65 -1.31 -2.25
C ILE A 156 -8.15 -1.51 -2.30
N ASP A 157 -7.71 -2.75 -2.12
CA ASP A 157 -6.31 -3.17 -2.16
C ASP A 157 -5.97 -3.98 -3.41
N GLU A 158 -4.80 -3.69 -3.97
CA GLU A 158 -4.35 -4.12 -5.29
C GLU A 158 -5.38 -3.90 -6.39
N TYR A 159 -5.87 -2.65 -6.50
CA TYR A 159 -6.91 -2.25 -7.45
C TYR A 159 -6.63 -2.62 -8.92
N ASP A 160 -5.35 -2.77 -9.27
CA ASP A 160 -4.80 -3.00 -10.60
C ASP A 160 -4.44 -4.46 -10.89
N LYS A 161 -4.61 -5.36 -9.90
CA LYS A 161 -4.20 -6.77 -10.00
C LYS A 161 -4.74 -7.48 -11.24
N ALA A 162 -6.02 -7.26 -11.57
CA ALA A 162 -6.66 -7.90 -12.71
C ALA A 162 -6.09 -7.48 -14.07
N ILE A 163 -5.31 -6.39 -14.12
CA ILE A 163 -4.56 -5.98 -15.31
C ILE A 163 -3.13 -6.52 -15.22
N VAL A 164 -2.47 -6.33 -14.08
CA VAL A 164 -1.06 -6.71 -13.85
C VAL A 164 -0.85 -8.22 -14.04
N ASP A 165 -1.79 -9.05 -13.57
CA ASP A 165 -1.69 -10.50 -13.70
C ASP A 165 -1.79 -10.99 -15.15
N TYR A 166 -2.18 -10.13 -16.11
CA TYR A 166 -2.43 -10.46 -17.51
C TYR A 166 -1.61 -9.61 -18.51
N LEU A 167 -0.49 -9.02 -18.08
CA LEU A 167 0.34 -8.19 -18.96
C LEU A 167 0.92 -8.93 -20.18
N GLU A 168 1.00 -10.27 -20.13
CA GLU A 168 1.38 -11.11 -21.28
C GLU A 168 0.18 -11.47 -22.19
N GLU A 169 -1.05 -11.23 -21.72
CA GLU A 169 -2.31 -11.52 -22.43
C GLU A 169 -3.14 -10.24 -22.64
N LEU A 170 -2.63 -9.34 -23.49
CA LEU A 170 -3.12 -7.96 -23.65
C LEU A 170 -4.64 -7.81 -23.87
N GLU A 171 -5.26 -8.71 -24.66
CA GLU A 171 -6.71 -8.68 -24.88
C GLU A 171 -7.50 -8.88 -23.57
N THR A 172 -7.02 -9.75 -22.70
CA THR A 172 -7.65 -10.00 -21.39
C THR A 172 -7.38 -8.84 -20.43
N ALA A 173 -6.17 -8.29 -20.43
CA ALA A 173 -5.84 -7.09 -19.66
C ALA A 173 -6.73 -5.90 -20.05
N GLU A 174 -7.00 -5.71 -21.35
CA GLU A 174 -7.89 -4.65 -21.85
C GLU A 174 -9.36 -4.89 -21.46
N ALA A 175 -9.85 -6.13 -21.58
CA ALA A 175 -11.19 -6.49 -21.12
C ALA A 175 -11.37 -6.25 -19.60
N ASN A 176 -10.38 -6.66 -18.80
CA ASN A 176 -10.36 -6.45 -17.36
C ASN A 176 -10.31 -4.96 -17.01
N ARG A 177 -9.50 -4.17 -17.73
CA ARG A 177 -9.46 -2.72 -17.58
C ARG A 177 -10.83 -2.07 -17.81
N ASN A 178 -11.54 -2.46 -18.86
CA ASN A 178 -12.88 -1.93 -19.15
C ASN A 178 -13.88 -2.30 -18.05
N THR A 179 -13.79 -3.52 -17.51
CA THR A 179 -14.59 -3.96 -16.36
C THR A 179 -14.30 -3.14 -15.10
N LEU A 180 -13.03 -2.93 -14.77
CA LEU A 180 -12.61 -2.11 -13.64
C LEU A 180 -13.04 -0.64 -13.80
N LYS A 181 -12.97 -0.09 -15.02
CA LYS A 181 -13.42 1.28 -15.29
C LYS A 181 -14.88 1.45 -14.91
N SER A 182 -15.75 0.57 -15.40
CA SER A 182 -17.17 0.58 -15.05
C SER A 182 -17.42 0.32 -13.56
N PHE A 183 -16.64 -0.59 -12.96
CA PHE A 183 -16.76 -0.96 -11.54
C PHE A 183 -16.42 0.20 -10.60
N TYR A 184 -15.31 0.92 -10.82
CA TYR A 184 -14.92 2.05 -9.97
C TYR A 184 -15.64 3.34 -10.33
N GLY A 185 -16.13 3.49 -11.56
CA GLY A 185 -16.86 4.67 -12.03
C GLY A 185 -18.10 4.99 -11.19
N ILE A 186 -18.72 3.98 -10.55
CA ILE A 186 -19.88 4.16 -9.67
C ILE A 186 -19.58 4.95 -8.39
N LEU A 187 -18.31 5.06 -7.98
CA LEU A 187 -17.94 5.78 -6.77
C LEU A 187 -18.23 7.28 -6.88
N LYS A 188 -18.19 7.83 -8.10
CA LYS A 188 -18.50 9.24 -8.37
C LYS A 188 -19.97 9.59 -8.14
N PRO A 189 -20.97 8.90 -8.74
CA PRO A 189 -22.37 9.14 -8.42
C PRO A 189 -22.75 8.71 -6.99
N ALA A 190 -21.98 7.82 -6.35
CA ALA A 190 -22.21 7.43 -4.95
C ALA A 190 -21.67 8.43 -3.91
N ASP A 191 -21.18 9.61 -4.32
CA ASP A 191 -20.47 10.56 -3.44
C ASP A 191 -21.24 10.86 -2.14
N GLU A 192 -22.53 11.15 -2.19
CA GLU A 192 -23.30 11.49 -0.99
C GLU A 192 -23.35 10.36 0.07
N HIS A 193 -23.11 9.12 -0.35
CA HIS A 193 -23.11 7.93 0.50
C HIS A 193 -21.74 7.55 1.04
N LEU A 194 -20.66 8.20 0.59
CA LEU A 194 -19.28 7.80 0.90
C LEU A 194 -18.65 8.70 1.97
N GLU A 195 -17.94 8.09 2.91
CA GLU A 195 -17.16 8.76 3.96
C GLU A 195 -15.71 8.93 3.53
N LEU A 196 -15.11 7.82 3.09
CA LEU A 196 -13.73 7.71 2.65
C LEU A 196 -13.64 6.68 1.53
N VAL A 197 -12.82 6.96 0.53
CA VAL A 197 -12.46 6.07 -0.56
C VAL A 197 -10.94 6.04 -0.64
N LEU A 198 -10.35 4.89 -0.34
CA LEU A 198 -8.91 4.67 -0.47
C LEU A 198 -8.66 3.52 -1.45
N LEU A 199 -7.98 3.82 -2.55
CA LEU A 199 -7.52 2.84 -3.52
C LEU A 199 -6.02 2.67 -3.41
N THR A 200 -5.60 1.41 -3.44
CA THR A 200 -4.22 1.04 -3.21
C THR A 200 -3.78 -0.04 -4.18
N GLY A 201 -2.52 0.01 -4.60
CA GLY A 201 -1.96 -0.95 -5.56
C GLY A 201 -0.54 -0.63 -5.96
N VAL A 202 0.11 -1.56 -6.65
CA VAL A 202 1.55 -1.44 -6.95
C VAL A 202 1.79 -0.45 -8.08
N SER A 203 1.00 -0.52 -9.15
CA SER A 203 1.25 0.29 -10.33
C SER A 203 0.30 1.49 -10.43
N LYS A 204 0.82 2.58 -10.99
CA LYS A 204 0.01 3.70 -11.48
C LYS A 204 -0.48 3.46 -12.92
N PHE A 205 -0.13 2.33 -13.54
CA PHE A 205 -0.40 2.02 -14.96
C PHE A 205 -1.91 2.01 -15.28
N ALA A 206 -2.71 1.51 -14.34
CA ALA A 206 -4.16 1.49 -14.47
C ALA A 206 -4.80 2.85 -14.18
N LYS A 207 -4.09 3.80 -13.56
CA LYS A 207 -4.69 5.03 -13.02
C LYS A 207 -5.30 5.91 -14.10
N VAL A 208 -4.53 6.22 -15.15
CA VAL A 208 -4.95 7.14 -16.23
C VAL A 208 -6.13 6.58 -17.03
N SER A 209 -6.22 5.25 -17.10
CA SER A 209 -7.07 4.57 -18.06
C SER A 209 -8.35 4.02 -17.38
N VAL A 210 -8.23 3.45 -16.18
CA VAL A 210 -9.34 2.94 -15.35
C VAL A 210 -10.06 4.07 -14.60
N PHE A 211 -9.35 5.12 -14.17
CA PHE A 211 -9.96 6.23 -13.41
C PHE A 211 -10.25 7.47 -14.26
N SER A 212 -10.33 7.33 -15.58
CA SER A 212 -10.80 8.44 -16.44
C SER A 212 -12.15 9.00 -15.98
N ASP A 213 -13.03 8.13 -15.44
CA ASP A 213 -14.33 8.54 -14.89
C ASP A 213 -14.26 8.92 -13.39
N LEU A 214 -13.19 8.53 -12.68
CA LEU A 214 -12.92 8.79 -11.26
C LEU A 214 -11.72 9.75 -11.09
N ASN A 215 -11.84 10.92 -11.70
CA ASN A 215 -10.77 11.92 -11.79
C ASN A 215 -10.60 12.80 -10.53
N ASN A 216 -11.24 12.45 -9.43
CA ASN A 216 -11.22 13.18 -8.15
C ASN A 216 -10.31 12.54 -7.08
N LEU A 217 -9.58 11.48 -7.42
CA LEU A 217 -8.62 10.84 -6.50
C LEU A 217 -7.38 11.73 -6.30
N ARG A 218 -7.12 12.14 -5.05
CA ARG A 218 -5.84 12.75 -4.67
C ARG A 218 -4.77 11.67 -4.56
N ASP A 219 -3.73 11.78 -5.38
CA ASP A 219 -2.54 10.92 -5.27
C ASP A 219 -1.71 11.38 -4.09
N ILE A 220 -1.66 10.59 -3.02
CA ILE A 220 -0.86 10.90 -1.84
C ILE A 220 0.51 10.21 -1.87
N SER A 221 0.84 9.46 -2.93
CA SER A 221 2.13 8.74 -2.98
C SER A 221 3.33 9.66 -3.10
N LEU A 222 3.18 10.80 -3.76
CA LEU A 222 4.26 11.80 -3.92
C LEU A 222 4.03 13.03 -3.03
N ASP A 223 3.05 12.97 -2.13
CA ASP A 223 2.71 14.05 -1.23
C ASP A 223 3.66 14.02 -0.02
N GLU A 224 4.36 15.14 0.21
CA GLU A 224 5.38 15.26 1.26
C GLU A 224 4.81 14.95 2.65
N ASP A 225 3.54 15.34 2.89
CA ASP A 225 2.80 15.11 4.14
C ASP A 225 2.66 13.61 4.48
N TYR A 226 2.72 12.73 3.48
CA TYR A 226 2.52 11.28 3.62
C TYR A 226 3.75 10.47 3.20
N SER A 227 4.89 11.11 2.99
CA SER A 227 6.12 10.52 2.45
C SER A 227 6.65 9.30 3.22
N ASN A 228 6.32 9.18 4.52
CA ASN A 228 6.76 8.10 5.39
C ASN A 228 5.66 7.09 5.77
N ILE A 229 4.47 7.14 5.15
CA ILE A 229 3.31 6.31 5.53
C ILE A 229 3.53 4.80 5.32
N VAL A 230 4.41 4.44 4.37
CA VAL A 230 4.67 3.05 3.94
C VAL A 230 6.02 2.49 4.39
N GLY A 231 6.83 3.29 5.10
CA GLY A 231 8.15 2.90 5.57
C GLY A 231 8.41 3.26 7.03
N PHE A 232 9.62 2.98 7.51
CA PHE A 232 10.07 3.47 8.81
C PHE A 232 11.08 4.61 8.62
N THR A 233 10.99 5.64 9.43
CA THR A 233 12.00 6.72 9.46
C THR A 233 13.20 6.30 10.30
N GLN A 234 14.29 7.08 10.23
CA GLN A 234 15.43 6.92 11.14
C GLN A 234 15.01 7.04 12.60
N ALA A 235 14.18 8.03 12.93
CA ALA A 235 13.72 8.26 14.31
C ALA A 235 12.86 7.11 14.83
N GLU A 236 11.98 6.56 14.00
CA GLU A 236 11.17 5.38 14.35
C GLU A 236 12.04 4.14 14.52
N LEU A 237 13.04 3.92 13.66
CA LEU A 237 14.00 2.84 13.84
C LEU A 237 14.72 2.95 15.20
N GLU A 238 15.27 4.13 15.49
CA GLU A 238 16.03 4.37 16.73
C GLU A 238 15.17 4.29 17.99
N THR A 239 13.89 4.67 17.91
CA THR A 239 12.97 4.66 19.05
C THR A 239 12.35 3.28 19.25
N ASP A 240 11.73 2.73 18.21
CA ASP A 240 10.91 1.53 18.31
C ASP A 240 11.74 0.25 18.33
N PHE A 241 13.01 0.28 17.88
CA PHE A 241 13.92 -0.87 17.85
C PHE A 241 15.19 -0.66 18.72
N ALA A 242 15.20 0.34 19.61
CA ALA A 242 16.36 0.64 20.46
C ALA A 242 16.94 -0.59 21.19
N PRO A 243 16.11 -1.47 21.82
CA PRO A 243 16.63 -2.66 22.51
C PRO A 243 17.35 -3.64 21.58
N GLU A 244 16.82 -3.90 20.39
CA GLU A 244 17.39 -4.80 19.39
C GLU A 244 18.68 -4.23 18.83
N ILE A 245 18.70 -2.93 18.51
CA ILE A 245 19.88 -2.24 18.00
C ILE A 245 21.02 -2.37 19.00
N LYS A 246 20.77 -2.05 20.27
CA LYS A 246 21.76 -2.16 21.34
C LYS A 246 22.28 -3.60 21.52
N ALA A 247 21.38 -4.58 21.55
CA ALA A 247 21.76 -5.98 21.72
C ALA A 247 22.56 -6.52 20.53
N LEU A 248 22.17 -6.20 19.30
CA LEU A 248 22.82 -6.66 18.08
C LEU A 248 24.15 -5.93 17.83
N ALA A 249 24.24 -4.63 18.12
CA ALA A 249 25.50 -3.88 18.03
C ALA A 249 26.56 -4.49 18.95
N ALA A 250 26.21 -4.73 20.22
CA ALA A 250 27.10 -5.37 21.19
C ALA A 250 27.52 -6.78 20.75
N ARG A 251 26.58 -7.59 20.22
CA ARG A 251 26.88 -8.93 19.71
C ARG A 251 27.85 -8.93 18.51
N ASN A 252 27.83 -7.87 17.71
CA ASN A 252 28.69 -7.72 16.54
C ASN A 252 29.97 -6.91 16.81
N ASN A 253 30.31 -6.63 18.08
CA ASN A 253 31.45 -5.81 18.48
C ASN A 253 31.51 -4.44 17.78
N ARG A 254 30.34 -3.80 17.64
CA ARG A 254 30.18 -2.48 17.03
C ARG A 254 29.51 -1.52 17.98
N THR A 255 29.79 -0.23 17.83
CA THR A 255 28.99 0.81 18.48
C THR A 255 27.58 0.86 17.86
N GLU A 256 26.61 1.39 18.61
CA GLU A 256 25.24 1.57 18.09
C GLU A 256 25.24 2.47 16.84
N SER A 257 26.10 3.50 16.81
CA SER A 257 26.24 4.40 15.66
C SER A 257 26.77 3.69 14.41
N GLU A 258 27.79 2.85 14.53
CA GLU A 258 28.32 2.08 13.38
C GLU A 258 27.28 1.09 12.86
N PHE A 259 26.56 0.44 13.77
CA PHE A 259 25.54 -0.54 13.41
C PHE A 259 24.34 0.12 12.71
N LEU A 260 23.88 1.28 13.21
CA LEU A 260 22.83 2.09 12.58
C LEU A 260 23.25 2.56 11.18
N ALA A 261 24.50 2.99 11.00
CA ALA A 261 25.01 3.40 9.69
C ALA A 261 24.98 2.25 8.67
N GLU A 262 25.32 1.03 9.08
CA GLU A 262 25.27 -0.16 8.23
C GLU A 262 23.82 -0.56 7.90
N ILE A 263 22.91 -0.52 8.89
CA ILE A 263 21.47 -0.72 8.67
C ILE A 263 20.93 0.30 7.67
N LYS A 264 21.32 1.57 7.80
CA LYS A 264 20.96 2.63 6.87
C LYS A 264 21.45 2.34 5.46
N HIS A 265 22.71 1.97 5.30
CA HIS A 265 23.30 1.63 4.00
C HIS A 265 22.57 0.47 3.30
N TRP A 266 22.20 -0.56 4.06
CA TRP A 266 21.55 -1.75 3.50
C TRP A 266 20.06 -1.58 3.20
N TYR A 267 19.32 -0.89 4.08
CA TYR A 267 17.86 -0.99 4.09
C TYR A 267 17.12 0.36 3.99
N ASN A 268 17.82 1.50 4.07
CA ASN A 268 17.23 2.83 3.91
C ASN A 268 17.54 3.42 2.54
N GLY A 269 16.60 4.21 2.01
CA GLY A 269 16.89 5.08 0.88
C GLY A 269 15.72 5.26 -0.08
N TYR A 270 14.58 4.61 0.21
CA TYR A 270 13.34 4.85 -0.51
C TYR A 270 12.83 6.26 -0.23
N SER A 271 12.63 7.04 -1.28
CA SER A 271 12.07 8.38 -1.26
C SER A 271 11.09 8.61 -2.41
N TRP A 272 10.07 9.42 -2.13
CA TRP A 272 9.07 9.85 -3.11
C TRP A 272 9.23 11.31 -3.54
N GLY A 273 9.86 12.15 -2.71
CA GLY A 273 10.14 13.56 -3.01
C GLY A 273 11.63 13.91 -3.07
N GLY A 274 12.52 12.96 -2.79
CA GLY A 274 13.97 13.18 -2.70
C GLY A 274 14.44 13.93 -1.43
N LEU A 275 13.53 14.26 -0.51
CA LEU A 275 13.83 14.97 0.74
C LEU A 275 14.04 14.00 1.90
N ASP A 276 13.04 13.19 2.19
CA ASP A 276 13.10 12.17 3.25
C ASP A 276 13.24 10.77 2.67
N THR A 277 13.99 9.92 3.38
CA THR A 277 14.16 8.52 3.03
C THR A 277 13.69 7.59 4.14
N VAL A 278 13.04 6.50 3.75
CA VAL A 278 12.55 5.48 4.68
C VAL A 278 13.23 4.14 4.48
N TYR A 279 13.19 3.36 5.56
CA TYR A 279 13.52 1.95 5.57
C TYR A 279 12.36 1.13 4.98
N ASN A 280 12.70 0.10 4.21
CA ASN A 280 11.73 -0.91 3.81
C ASN A 280 11.31 -1.75 5.03
N PRO A 281 10.01 -1.75 5.42
CA PRO A 281 9.58 -2.49 6.61
C PRO A 281 9.83 -3.99 6.50
N PHE A 282 9.65 -4.58 5.32
CA PHE A 282 9.81 -6.01 5.14
C PHE A 282 11.27 -6.43 5.32
N SER A 283 12.20 -5.74 4.65
CA SER A 283 13.63 -6.04 4.76
C SER A 283 14.13 -5.84 6.19
N LEU A 284 13.75 -4.75 6.84
CA LEU A 284 14.18 -4.45 8.20
C LEU A 284 13.62 -5.44 9.23
N LEU A 285 12.33 -5.80 9.14
CA LEU A 285 11.74 -6.79 10.05
C LEU A 285 12.40 -8.17 9.88
N ASN A 286 12.72 -8.58 8.64
CA ASN A 286 13.45 -9.82 8.38
C ASN A 286 14.90 -9.77 8.86
N PHE A 287 15.56 -8.61 8.77
CA PHE A 287 16.89 -8.39 9.33
C PHE A 287 16.91 -8.64 10.85
N PHE A 288 15.95 -8.04 11.58
CA PHE A 288 15.83 -8.24 13.02
C PHE A 288 15.44 -9.67 13.39
N ALA A 289 14.48 -10.27 12.66
CA ALA A 289 14.12 -11.68 12.84
C ALA A 289 15.31 -12.62 12.54
N GLY A 290 16.14 -12.26 11.58
CA GLY A 290 17.40 -12.90 11.21
C GLY A 290 18.56 -12.63 12.17
N LYS A 291 18.30 -12.02 13.34
CA LYS A 291 19.29 -11.71 14.38
C LYS A 291 20.44 -10.82 13.88
N GLY A 292 20.14 -9.85 13.02
CA GLY A 292 21.09 -8.87 12.52
C GLY A 292 21.95 -9.34 11.33
N SER A 293 21.50 -10.37 10.60
CA SER A 293 22.18 -10.82 9.38
C SER A 293 21.85 -9.89 8.20
N PHE A 294 22.85 -9.13 7.75
CA PHE A 294 22.76 -8.34 6.52
C PHE A 294 22.71 -9.27 5.30
N ARG A 295 21.59 -9.21 4.58
CA ARG A 295 21.32 -9.98 3.37
C ARG A 295 20.16 -9.38 2.60
N ASN A 296 19.96 -9.90 1.40
CA ASN A 296 18.86 -9.53 0.52
C ASN A 296 17.57 -10.24 0.94
N PHE A 297 16.55 -9.45 1.25
CA PHE A 297 15.20 -9.87 1.54
C PHE A 297 14.23 -9.42 0.45
N TRP A 298 14.45 -8.24 -0.15
CA TRP A 298 13.57 -7.67 -1.17
C TRP A 298 13.43 -8.54 -2.41
N PHE A 299 14.54 -8.95 -3.03
CA PHE A 299 14.53 -9.73 -4.28
C PHE A 299 13.95 -11.14 -4.08
N SER A 300 14.11 -11.71 -2.88
CA SER A 300 13.61 -13.06 -2.55
C SER A 300 12.08 -13.17 -2.49
N THR A 301 11.34 -12.05 -2.54
CA THR A 301 9.88 -12.03 -2.33
C THR A 301 9.01 -12.03 -3.57
N GLY A 302 9.57 -12.36 -4.73
CA GLY A 302 8.79 -12.54 -5.95
C GLY A 302 8.85 -11.35 -6.89
N THR A 303 10.07 -10.88 -7.20
CA THR A 303 10.32 -10.10 -8.42
C THR A 303 9.55 -10.75 -9.58
N PRO A 304 8.58 -10.05 -10.21
CA PRO A 304 7.81 -10.66 -11.27
C PRO A 304 8.73 -11.15 -12.38
N THR A 305 8.54 -12.39 -12.84
CA THR A 305 9.39 -13.01 -13.88
C THR A 305 9.44 -12.18 -15.15
N TRP A 306 8.33 -11.52 -15.50
CA TRP A 306 8.23 -10.61 -16.64
C TRP A 306 9.12 -9.38 -16.49
N LEU A 307 9.30 -8.83 -15.27
CA LEU A 307 10.19 -7.69 -15.03
C LEU A 307 11.65 -8.09 -15.30
N VAL A 308 12.06 -9.27 -14.82
CA VAL A 308 13.41 -9.79 -15.07
C VAL A 308 13.65 -9.98 -16.56
N LYS A 309 12.67 -10.57 -17.27
CA LYS A 309 12.72 -10.78 -18.71
C LYS A 309 12.82 -9.46 -19.48
N GLU A 310 12.01 -8.46 -19.12
CA GLU A 310 12.02 -7.13 -19.74
C GLU A 310 13.38 -6.43 -19.61
N LEU A 311 14.01 -6.51 -18.41
CA LEU A 311 15.34 -5.94 -18.17
C LEU A 311 16.43 -6.64 -19.00
N GLN A 312 16.32 -7.97 -19.14
CA GLN A 312 17.23 -8.77 -19.97
C GLN A 312 17.07 -8.44 -21.46
N ASP A 313 15.84 -8.41 -21.97
CA ASP A 313 15.53 -8.12 -23.37
C ASP A 313 16.01 -6.72 -23.77
N LYS A 314 15.90 -5.74 -22.86
CA LYS A 314 16.38 -4.36 -23.05
C LYS A 314 17.84 -4.12 -22.68
N LYS A 315 18.57 -5.15 -22.23
CA LYS A 315 20.00 -5.09 -21.87
C LYS A 315 20.32 -3.99 -20.84
N MET A 316 19.46 -3.81 -19.85
CA MET A 316 19.62 -2.81 -18.79
C MET A 316 20.36 -3.42 -17.60
N TYR A 317 21.68 -3.23 -17.55
CA TYR A 317 22.55 -3.80 -16.51
C TYR A 317 22.93 -2.81 -15.40
N ASP A 318 22.87 -1.51 -15.67
CA ASP A 318 23.04 -0.44 -14.67
C ASP A 318 21.98 0.63 -14.92
N VAL A 319 21.19 0.89 -13.90
CA VAL A 319 20.04 1.81 -13.95
C VAL A 319 20.20 2.97 -12.97
N GLU A 320 21.39 3.15 -12.39
CA GLU A 320 21.72 4.26 -11.51
C GLU A 320 21.79 5.58 -12.30
N GLY A 321 21.18 6.64 -11.76
CA GLY A 321 21.28 7.99 -12.32
C GLY A 321 20.38 8.27 -13.52
N ILE A 322 19.42 7.39 -13.84
CA ILE A 322 18.45 7.61 -14.92
C ILE A 322 17.69 8.93 -14.68
N GLN A 323 17.63 9.78 -15.70
CA GLN A 323 16.81 10.99 -15.67
C GLN A 323 15.43 10.73 -16.29
N SER A 324 14.38 11.21 -15.63
CA SER A 324 13.01 11.10 -16.11
C SER A 324 12.21 12.33 -15.72
N ASP A 325 11.32 12.79 -16.60
CA ASP A 325 10.32 13.79 -16.23
C ASP A 325 9.11 13.15 -15.51
N GLU A 326 8.26 13.99 -14.92
CA GLU A 326 7.03 13.55 -14.22
C GLU A 326 6.06 12.83 -15.15
N THR A 327 5.98 13.24 -16.42
CA THR A 327 5.07 12.66 -17.40
C THR A 327 5.46 11.21 -17.66
N ILE A 328 6.74 10.90 -17.83
CA ILE A 328 7.23 9.53 -18.02
C ILE A 328 7.00 8.69 -16.74
N LEU A 329 7.23 9.25 -15.55
CA LEU A 329 7.00 8.52 -14.29
C LEU A 329 5.52 8.23 -14.00
N SER A 330 4.63 9.10 -14.49
CA SER A 330 3.18 8.99 -14.31
C SER A 330 2.46 8.30 -15.46
N ASN A 331 3.02 8.34 -16.66
CA ASN A 331 2.47 7.74 -17.86
C ASN A 331 3.07 6.35 -18.09
N PHE A 332 2.20 5.37 -18.27
CA PHE A 332 2.64 4.04 -18.60
C PHE A 332 1.67 3.40 -19.58
N ASP A 333 2.17 3.25 -20.80
CA ASP A 333 1.51 2.55 -21.88
C ASP A 333 1.81 1.05 -21.75
N TYR A 334 0.79 0.22 -21.54
CA TYR A 334 0.97 -1.23 -21.46
C TYR A 334 1.37 -1.86 -22.80
N TYR A 335 1.24 -1.14 -23.92
CA TYR A 335 1.84 -1.53 -25.20
C TYR A 335 3.33 -1.16 -25.28
N HIS A 336 3.77 -0.11 -24.57
CA HIS A 336 5.14 0.40 -24.58
C HIS A 336 5.64 0.74 -23.18
N ILE A 337 6.01 -0.31 -22.45
CA ILE A 337 6.50 -0.20 -21.08
C ILE A 337 7.84 0.56 -21.04
N ASN A 338 7.87 1.72 -20.40
CA ASN A 338 9.13 2.42 -20.11
C ASN A 338 9.81 1.75 -18.90
N PRO A 339 11.05 1.22 -19.06
CA PRO A 339 11.74 0.51 -17.98
C PRO A 339 12.01 1.36 -16.74
N SER A 340 12.31 2.65 -16.91
CA SER A 340 12.58 3.57 -15.81
C SER A 340 11.34 3.75 -14.94
N THR A 341 10.18 3.95 -15.59
CA THR A 341 8.88 4.04 -14.92
C THR A 341 8.53 2.72 -14.23
N LEU A 342 8.78 1.60 -14.92
CA LEU A 342 8.52 0.28 -14.37
C LEU A 342 9.34 0.05 -13.10
N LEU A 343 10.66 0.24 -13.15
CA LEU A 343 11.57 0.04 -12.04
C LEU A 343 11.25 0.96 -10.86
N PHE A 344 10.86 2.21 -11.12
CA PHE A 344 10.41 3.14 -10.10
C PHE A 344 9.12 2.66 -9.43
N GLN A 345 8.09 2.32 -10.20
CA GLN A 345 6.79 1.87 -9.67
C GLN A 345 6.85 0.48 -9.03
N THR A 346 7.83 -0.35 -9.42
CA THR A 346 8.12 -1.65 -8.79
C THR A 346 9.11 -1.53 -7.62
N GLY A 347 9.63 -0.33 -7.34
CA GLY A 347 10.44 -0.03 -6.15
C GLY A 347 11.86 -0.54 -6.23
N TYR A 348 12.37 -0.79 -7.43
CA TYR A 348 13.79 -1.04 -7.67
C TYR A 348 14.56 0.26 -7.91
N LEU A 349 13.86 1.30 -8.37
CA LEU A 349 14.38 2.67 -8.40
C LEU A 349 13.58 3.59 -7.50
N THR A 350 14.22 4.64 -7.03
CA THR A 350 13.64 5.68 -6.20
C THR A 350 14.17 7.05 -6.61
N ILE A 351 13.49 8.12 -6.21
CA ILE A 351 13.92 9.49 -6.51
C ILE A 351 15.11 9.84 -5.61
N LYS A 352 16.25 10.14 -6.22
CA LYS A 352 17.48 10.58 -5.53
C LYS A 352 17.60 12.10 -5.51
N HIS A 353 17.09 12.76 -6.55
CA HIS A 353 17.13 14.21 -6.69
C HIS A 353 16.01 14.70 -7.62
N TYR A 354 15.51 15.91 -7.37
CA TYR A 354 14.62 16.62 -8.28
C TYR A 354 15.23 17.98 -8.65
N ASP A 355 15.51 18.19 -9.93
CA ASP A 355 15.96 19.47 -10.48
C ASP A 355 14.74 20.31 -10.85
N THR A 356 14.40 21.28 -9.99
CA THR A 356 13.25 22.17 -10.18
C THR A 356 13.37 23.07 -11.41
N LYS A 357 14.59 23.37 -11.89
CA LYS A 357 14.80 24.23 -13.08
C LYS A 357 14.55 23.47 -14.37
N ARG A 358 14.93 22.19 -14.40
CA ARG A 358 14.73 21.31 -15.56
C ARG A 358 13.45 20.49 -15.49
N GLN A 359 12.81 20.45 -14.33
CA GLN A 359 11.67 19.57 -14.03
C GLN A 359 12.00 18.09 -14.26
N LEU A 360 13.22 17.68 -13.90
CA LEU A 360 13.72 16.32 -14.09
C LEU A 360 14.01 15.66 -12.74
N TYR A 361 13.57 14.41 -12.61
CA TYR A 361 13.93 13.52 -11.52
C TYR A 361 15.15 12.70 -11.90
N THR A 362 16.08 12.54 -10.96
CA THR A 362 17.15 11.54 -11.04
C THR A 362 16.74 10.34 -10.21
N LEU A 363 16.66 9.19 -10.86
CA LEU A 363 16.36 7.90 -10.26
C LEU A 363 17.64 7.14 -9.96
N GLY A 364 17.62 6.31 -8.93
CA GLY A 364 18.71 5.40 -8.59
C GLY A 364 18.23 4.31 -7.64
N TYR A 365 19.11 3.36 -7.35
CA TYR A 365 18.83 2.32 -6.36
C TYR A 365 18.58 2.97 -4.99
N PRO A 366 17.58 2.49 -4.24
CA PRO A 366 17.33 3.00 -2.90
C PRO A 366 18.51 2.71 -1.98
N ASN A 367 19.04 1.49 -2.02
CA ASN A 367 20.00 0.99 -1.05
C ASN A 367 20.86 -0.14 -1.63
N GLU A 368 21.81 -0.63 -0.81
CA GLU A 368 22.71 -1.72 -1.18
C GLU A 368 21.96 -3.03 -1.47
N GLU A 369 20.90 -3.34 -0.71
CA GLU A 369 20.09 -4.53 -0.91
C GLU A 369 19.54 -4.62 -2.35
N VAL A 370 18.97 -3.53 -2.85
CA VAL A 370 18.45 -3.50 -4.21
C VAL A 370 19.58 -3.46 -5.23
N ARG A 371 20.63 -2.68 -5.01
CA ARG A 371 21.76 -2.55 -5.95
C ARG A 371 22.43 -3.89 -6.25
N VAL A 372 22.66 -4.74 -5.24
CA VAL A 372 23.29 -6.06 -5.44
C VAL A 372 22.35 -7.12 -6.01
N SER A 373 21.09 -6.76 -6.29
CA SER A 373 20.10 -7.65 -6.91
C SER A 373 20.12 -7.61 -8.45
N PHE A 374 20.80 -6.63 -9.04
CA PHE A 374 20.84 -6.38 -10.49
C PHE A 374 22.06 -6.98 -11.17
#